data_AF-A0A4V2AM98-F1
#
_entry.id   AF-A0A4V2AM98-F1
#
_cell.length_a   1.000
_cell.length_b   1.000
_cell.length_c   1.000
_cell.angle_alpha   90.00
_cell.angle_beta   90.00
_cell.angle_gamma   90.00
#
_symmetry.space_group_name_H-M   'P 1'
#
loop_
_entity.id
_entity.type
_entity.pdbx_description
1 polymer ?
#
loop_
_entity_poly.entity_id
_entity_poly.type
_entity_poly.pdbx_seq_one_letter_code
_entity_poly.pdbx_strand_id
1 'polypeptide(L)'
;MRSAQRSLRVVPPRILATVRLAAHAADDDAAQSRDRADRERTTGLGVIDPTGYMNYGMQLYQGKNISFTKGMSKPKFSIVDGRMWIDAIYARDYVKGANTKDTTAFSNARIAQNPNQWSAGPTSTDANSDIVDAYAHFRRDGATMSDSLWFFGGITTIGSGNSRYADFELYKNGISYTQQNGFVSAGLANGHTEWLFDPFGNVIQSGDILVTVRYTNNNTPLVDVHIWVAKTTKLLFSPAKFRFGQEYHTHGSKLYGYVNVLPKLATTIGGAVHVNDGYTGNHDTTFATPWGTMNSYNQWAYEYDGSQFAEVGINFSAYGIDPSLYAMTQGSACG
;
A
#
# COMPACT_ATOMS: atom_id res chain seq x y z
N MET A 1 50.81 -19.21 3.10
CA MET A 1 49.90 -19.03 4.25
C MET A 1 48.49 -19.30 3.71
N ARG A 2 47.72 -20.30 4.17
CA ARG A 2 46.74 -20.24 5.31
C ARG A 2 45.98 -18.89 5.34
N SER A 3 44.65 -18.73 5.50
CA SER A 3 43.50 -19.63 5.77
C SER A 3 42.21 -18.75 5.77
N ALA A 4 40.99 -19.11 5.36
CA ALA A 4 40.38 -20.24 4.64
C ALA A 4 38.95 -19.84 4.16
N GLN A 5 38.07 -20.80 3.80
CA GLN A 5 36.67 -20.58 3.36
C GLN A 5 35.78 -19.83 4.38
N ARG A 6 34.81 -19.04 3.89
CA ARG A 6 33.41 -18.94 4.38
C ARG A 6 32.60 -18.09 3.39
N SER A 7 31.77 -18.72 2.54
CA SER A 7 30.39 -19.15 2.83
C SER A 7 29.38 -18.05 2.46
N LEU A 8 28.85 -18.19 1.24
CA LEU A 8 27.64 -17.51 0.77
C LEU A 8 26.47 -17.83 1.72
N ARG A 9 25.80 -16.80 2.24
CA ARG A 9 24.46 -16.94 2.83
C ARG A 9 23.54 -15.82 2.35
N VAL A 10 23.16 -15.93 1.09
CA VAL A 10 21.80 -15.53 0.71
C VAL A 10 20.87 -16.45 1.52
N VAL A 11 20.13 -15.88 2.46
CA VAL A 11 19.06 -16.58 3.18
C VAL A 11 17.74 -16.12 2.55
N PRO A 12 17.21 -16.83 1.55
CA PRO A 12 15.87 -16.56 1.08
C PRO A 12 14.89 -17.07 2.15
N PRO A 13 13.91 -16.26 2.60
CA PRO A 13 12.73 -16.82 3.24
C PRO A 13 11.89 -17.54 2.17
N ARG A 14 12.25 -18.80 1.88
CA ARG A 14 11.27 -19.74 1.29
C ARG A 14 10.29 -20.14 2.39
N ILE A 15 9.16 -19.46 2.44
CA ILE A 15 7.91 -20.08 2.85
C ILE A 15 7.05 -20.15 1.59
N LEU A 16 6.86 -21.36 1.07
CA LEU A 16 5.86 -21.59 0.03
C LEU A 16 4.49 -21.65 0.69
N ALA A 17 3.73 -20.56 0.59
CA ALA A 17 2.29 -20.57 0.70
C ALA A 17 1.72 -19.84 -0.54
N THR A 18 1.82 -20.47 -1.71
CA THR A 18 1.17 -19.95 -2.92
C THR A 18 -0.34 -20.12 -2.80
N VAL A 19 -1.01 -19.13 -2.20
CA VAL A 19 -2.45 -18.95 -2.41
C VAL A 19 -2.61 -18.44 -3.82
N ARG A 20 -3.02 -19.32 -4.74
CA ARG A 20 -3.51 -18.90 -6.05
C ARG A 20 -4.85 -18.19 -5.83
N LEU A 21 -4.82 -16.87 -5.79
CA LEU A 21 -5.95 -16.09 -6.33
C LEU A 21 -5.96 -16.38 -7.83
N ALA A 22 -6.69 -17.43 -8.21
CA ALA A 22 -7.02 -17.64 -9.60
C ALA A 22 -7.96 -16.51 -10.01
N ALA A 23 -7.47 -15.60 -10.86
CA ALA A 23 -8.34 -14.74 -11.65
C ALA A 23 -9.23 -15.68 -12.48
N HIS A 24 -10.45 -15.91 -11.99
CA HIS A 24 -11.44 -16.68 -12.72
C HIS A 24 -12.11 -15.68 -13.66
N ALA A 25 -11.80 -15.82 -14.95
CA ALA A 25 -12.08 -14.83 -16.01
C ALA A 25 -13.57 -14.49 -16.27
N ALA A 26 -14.47 -14.91 -15.38
CA ALA A 26 -15.87 -14.51 -15.35
C ALA A 26 -16.14 -13.33 -14.38
N ASP A 27 -15.35 -13.19 -13.30
CA ASP A 27 -15.53 -12.12 -12.29
C ASP A 27 -14.40 -11.06 -12.31
N ASP A 28 -13.42 -11.20 -13.20
CA ASP A 28 -12.58 -10.07 -13.63
C ASP A 28 -13.49 -8.88 -14.00
N ASP A 29 -14.61 -9.15 -14.67
CA ASP A 29 -15.61 -8.15 -15.05
C ASP A 29 -16.26 -7.47 -13.82
N ALA A 30 -16.19 -7.97 -12.59
CA ALA A 30 -16.77 -7.28 -11.43
C ALA A 30 -15.86 -6.17 -10.84
N ALA A 31 -14.54 -6.34 -10.92
CA ALA A 31 -13.56 -5.31 -10.56
C ALA A 31 -13.22 -4.43 -11.77
N GLN A 32 -13.01 -5.05 -12.94
CA GLN A 32 -12.75 -4.37 -14.19
C GLN A 32 -13.98 -3.61 -14.72
N SER A 33 -15.24 -4.01 -14.48
CA SER A 33 -16.40 -3.16 -14.87
C SER A 33 -16.55 -1.92 -14.01
N ARG A 34 -16.11 -1.96 -12.75
CA ARG A 34 -16.18 -0.81 -11.84
C ARG A 34 -15.11 0.21 -12.15
N ASP A 35 -13.92 -0.26 -12.51
CA ASP A 35 -12.90 0.56 -13.15
C ASP A 35 -13.39 1.03 -14.54
N ARG A 36 -14.05 0.17 -15.35
CA ARG A 36 -14.68 0.61 -16.62
C ARG A 36 -15.73 1.70 -16.44
N ALA A 37 -16.49 1.75 -15.35
CA ALA A 37 -17.43 2.85 -15.10
C ALA A 37 -16.72 4.20 -14.90
N ASP A 38 -15.45 4.19 -14.47
CA ASP A 38 -14.56 5.35 -14.46
C ASP A 38 -13.75 5.48 -15.78
N ARG A 39 -13.42 4.39 -16.52
CA ARG A 39 -12.77 4.43 -17.85
C ARG A 39 -13.70 4.81 -19.02
N GLU A 40 -15.01 4.62 -18.90
CA GLU A 40 -16.01 5.14 -19.84
C GLU A 40 -16.16 6.66 -19.72
N ARG A 41 -15.58 7.26 -18.68
CA ARG A 41 -15.29 8.69 -18.64
C ARG A 41 -13.89 8.90 -19.20
N THR A 42 -13.78 9.76 -20.20
CA THR A 42 -12.48 10.18 -20.78
C THR A 42 -11.61 11.01 -19.83
N THR A 43 -12.03 11.18 -18.57
CA THR A 43 -11.29 11.88 -17.50
C THR A 43 -11.62 11.28 -16.13
N GLY A 44 -10.60 10.93 -15.34
CA GLY A 44 -10.78 10.51 -13.95
C GLY A 44 -11.26 11.65 -13.04
N LEU A 45 -11.88 11.31 -11.90
CA LEU A 45 -12.55 12.27 -11.01
C LEU A 45 -11.63 13.23 -10.24
N GLY A 46 -10.30 13.05 -10.30
CA GLY A 46 -9.32 13.96 -9.69
C GLY A 46 -9.35 13.97 -8.15
N VAL A 47 -9.13 12.83 -7.50
CA VAL A 47 -9.21 12.71 -6.02
C VAL A 47 -8.12 13.49 -5.29
N ILE A 48 -6.90 13.58 -5.84
CA ILE A 48 -5.78 14.31 -5.24
C ILE A 48 -5.84 15.80 -5.65
N ASP A 49 -5.54 16.71 -4.73
CA ASP A 49 -5.46 18.15 -5.00
C ASP A 49 -4.36 18.51 -6.03
N PRO A 50 -4.71 19.03 -7.22
CA PRO A 50 -3.74 19.44 -8.24
C PRO A 50 -3.17 20.85 -8.01
N THR A 51 -3.55 21.56 -6.94
CA THR A 51 -3.19 22.99 -6.76
C THR A 51 -1.68 23.19 -6.82
N GLY A 52 -1.22 24.05 -7.73
CA GLY A 52 0.21 24.31 -7.93
C GLY A 52 0.96 23.32 -8.82
N TYR A 53 0.28 22.38 -9.50
CA TYR A 53 0.91 21.39 -10.39
C TYR A 53 1.90 22.01 -11.40
N MET A 54 1.60 23.18 -11.97
CA MET A 54 2.50 23.89 -12.89
C MET A 54 3.86 24.22 -12.25
N ASN A 55 3.88 24.59 -10.96
CA ASN A 55 5.12 24.93 -10.25
C ASN A 55 5.96 23.66 -10.01
N TYR A 56 5.33 22.59 -9.49
CA TYR A 56 5.99 21.30 -9.30
C TYR A 56 6.51 20.75 -10.64
N GLY A 57 5.68 20.75 -11.69
CA GLY A 57 6.05 20.31 -13.03
C GLY A 57 7.22 21.08 -13.63
N MET A 58 7.24 22.42 -13.52
CA MET A 58 8.40 23.20 -13.97
C MET A 58 9.68 22.89 -13.19
N GLN A 59 9.59 22.65 -11.88
CA GLN A 59 10.75 22.29 -11.07
C GLN A 59 11.30 20.90 -11.44
N LEU A 60 10.41 19.91 -11.63
CA LEU A 60 10.79 18.57 -12.04
C LEU A 60 11.34 18.54 -13.48
N TYR A 61 10.74 19.28 -14.41
CA TYR A 61 11.23 19.47 -15.78
C TYR A 61 12.64 20.09 -15.81
N GLN A 62 12.95 21.00 -14.89
CA GLN A 62 14.29 21.56 -14.69
C GLN A 62 15.27 20.60 -14.00
N GLY A 63 14.89 19.34 -13.76
CA GLY A 63 15.73 18.33 -13.11
C GLY A 63 15.92 18.53 -11.60
N LYS A 64 15.05 19.32 -10.94
CA LYS A 64 15.12 19.44 -9.47
C LYS A 64 14.57 18.19 -8.82
N ASN A 65 15.33 17.63 -7.89
CA ASN A 65 14.85 16.60 -6.98
C ASN A 65 14.09 17.27 -5.84
N ILE A 66 12.77 17.09 -5.77
CA ILE A 66 11.88 17.71 -4.77
C ILE A 66 10.88 16.69 -4.24
N SER A 67 10.61 16.76 -2.94
CA SER A 67 9.50 16.04 -2.30
C SER A 67 8.37 16.99 -1.94
N PHE A 68 7.13 16.48 -1.92
CA PHE A 68 5.95 17.19 -1.44
C PHE A 68 4.80 16.22 -1.19
N THR A 69 3.81 16.65 -0.42
CA THR A 69 2.56 15.90 -0.21
C THR A 69 1.36 16.69 -0.70
N LYS A 70 0.30 15.96 -1.06
CA LYS A 70 -1.01 16.49 -1.44
C LYS A 70 -2.11 15.73 -0.72
N GLY A 71 -3.14 16.45 -0.29
CA GLY A 71 -4.35 15.87 0.27
C GLY A 71 -5.42 15.63 -0.80
N MET A 72 -6.62 15.31 -0.33
CA MET A 72 -7.81 15.20 -1.17
C MET A 72 -8.23 16.55 -1.77
N SER A 73 -8.71 16.54 -3.01
CA SER A 73 -9.20 17.73 -3.74
C SER A 73 -10.56 18.25 -3.27
N LYS A 74 -11.19 17.56 -2.30
CA LYS A 74 -12.49 17.86 -1.70
C LYS A 74 -12.40 17.71 -0.17
N PRO A 75 -13.29 18.36 0.60
CA PRO A 75 -13.40 18.13 2.04
C PRO A 75 -13.65 16.65 2.37
N LYS A 76 -13.15 16.19 3.51
CA LYS A 76 -13.38 14.82 3.99
C LYS A 76 -14.88 14.52 4.10
N PHE A 77 -15.25 13.29 3.75
CA PHE A 77 -16.64 12.80 3.66
C PHE A 77 -17.51 13.47 2.58
N SER A 78 -16.92 14.15 1.58
CA SER A 78 -17.67 14.67 0.43
C SER A 78 -18.30 13.55 -0.41
N ILE A 79 -19.56 13.69 -0.80
CA ILE A 79 -20.18 12.81 -1.79
C ILE A 79 -19.85 13.32 -3.20
N VAL A 80 -19.16 12.49 -3.98
CA VAL A 80 -18.82 12.75 -5.38
C VAL A 80 -19.29 11.55 -6.19
N ASP A 81 -20.12 11.78 -7.20
CA ASP A 81 -20.62 10.70 -8.07
C ASP A 81 -21.29 9.54 -7.30
N GLY A 82 -22.14 9.89 -6.32
CA GLY A 82 -22.81 8.92 -5.45
C GLY A 82 -21.91 8.20 -4.43
N ARG A 83 -20.60 8.48 -4.41
CA ARG A 83 -19.61 7.83 -3.52
C ARG A 83 -19.04 8.81 -2.51
N MET A 84 -18.99 8.42 -1.24
CA MET A 84 -18.34 9.22 -0.20
C MET A 84 -16.82 9.06 -0.30
N TRP A 85 -16.08 10.16 -0.48
CA TRP A 85 -14.63 10.15 -0.34
C TRP A 85 -14.27 10.45 1.11
N ILE A 86 -13.55 9.53 1.77
CA ILE A 86 -13.24 9.64 3.20
C ILE A 86 -12.00 10.52 3.39
N ASP A 87 -10.89 10.12 2.78
CA ASP A 87 -9.61 10.81 2.86
C ASP A 87 -8.71 10.38 1.70
N ALA A 88 -7.73 11.21 1.37
CA ALA A 88 -6.73 10.90 0.35
C ALA A 88 -5.39 11.59 0.65
N ILE A 89 -4.31 10.90 0.35
CA ILE A 89 -2.95 11.43 0.37
C ILE A 89 -2.20 11.01 -0.89
N TYR A 90 -1.39 11.91 -1.39
CA TYR A 90 -0.31 11.65 -2.33
C TYR A 90 0.99 12.16 -1.74
N ALA A 91 2.08 11.46 -1.97
CA ALA A 91 3.43 11.85 -1.61
C ALA A 91 4.34 11.65 -2.83
N ARG A 92 5.17 12.64 -3.11
CA ARG A 92 6.36 12.51 -3.95
C ARG A 92 7.57 12.51 -3.03
N ASP A 93 8.48 11.55 -3.19
CA ASP A 93 9.73 11.51 -2.43
C ASP A 93 10.88 12.18 -3.18
N TYR A 94 11.98 12.42 -2.47
CA TYR A 94 13.28 12.57 -3.10
C TYR A 94 13.73 11.23 -3.64
N VAL A 95 14.38 11.24 -4.79
CA VAL A 95 14.85 10.02 -5.46
C VAL A 95 16.37 10.07 -5.67
N LYS A 96 17.05 8.94 -5.83
CA LYS A 96 18.50 8.99 -6.11
C LYS A 96 18.78 9.61 -7.48
N GLY A 97 19.77 10.49 -7.53
CA GLY A 97 20.35 10.95 -8.80
C GLY A 97 21.48 10.04 -9.25
N ALA A 98 22.00 10.26 -10.45
CA ALA A 98 23.09 9.43 -11.00
C ALA A 98 24.34 9.35 -10.10
N ASN A 99 24.61 10.40 -9.31
CA ASN A 99 25.71 10.47 -8.34
C ASN A 99 25.26 11.00 -6.97
N THR A 100 23.96 11.06 -6.70
CA THR A 100 23.40 11.60 -5.44
C THR A 100 22.50 10.58 -4.77
N LYS A 101 22.50 10.62 -3.44
CA LYS A 101 21.65 9.77 -2.61
C LYS A 101 20.22 10.31 -2.59
N ASP A 102 19.26 9.41 -2.43
CA ASP A 102 17.96 9.73 -1.84
C ASP A 102 18.22 10.22 -0.40
N THR A 103 17.64 11.36 -0.03
CA THR A 103 17.85 12.02 1.27
C THR A 103 16.89 11.57 2.37
N THR A 104 15.83 10.84 2.03
CA THR A 104 14.69 10.50 2.88
C THR A 104 14.46 8.99 3.01
N ALA A 105 15.06 8.17 2.13
CA ALA A 105 15.00 6.71 2.22
C ALA A 105 15.34 6.13 3.61
N PHE A 106 14.68 5.02 3.93
CA PHE A 106 14.97 4.22 5.10
C PHE A 106 16.33 3.52 4.98
N SER A 107 17.19 3.75 5.97
CA SER A 107 18.46 3.03 6.15
C SER A 107 18.31 1.77 7.02
N ASN A 108 17.27 1.73 7.86
CA ASN A 108 16.84 0.53 8.58
C ASN A 108 15.33 0.61 8.83
N ALA A 109 14.55 -0.12 8.04
CA ALA A 109 13.15 -0.42 8.31
C ALA A 109 12.84 -1.82 7.79
N ARG A 110 11.90 -2.52 8.43
CA ARG A 110 11.46 -3.87 8.08
C ARG A 110 9.99 -4.02 8.44
N ILE A 111 9.25 -4.81 7.66
CA ILE A 111 7.91 -5.28 8.01
C ILE A 111 7.86 -5.75 9.47
N ALA A 112 6.82 -5.34 10.19
CA ALA A 112 6.59 -5.65 11.61
C ALA A 112 7.65 -5.16 12.62
N GLN A 113 8.63 -4.35 12.19
CA GLN A 113 9.59 -3.71 13.10
C GLN A 113 8.95 -2.47 13.74
N ASN A 114 9.09 -2.35 15.07
CA ASN A 114 8.66 -1.17 15.82
C ASN A 114 9.21 0.13 15.17
N PRO A 115 8.36 1.09 14.78
CA PRO A 115 8.81 2.33 14.13
C PRO A 115 9.86 3.12 14.93
N ASN A 116 9.87 3.01 16.27
CA ASN A 116 10.86 3.66 17.13
C ASN A 116 12.29 3.12 16.93
N GLN A 117 12.45 2.04 16.15
CA GLN A 117 13.72 1.45 15.75
C GLN A 117 14.08 1.73 14.29
N TRP A 118 13.24 2.48 13.56
CA TRP A 118 13.52 2.84 12.18
C TRP A 118 14.55 3.96 12.10
N SER A 119 15.35 3.95 11.04
CA SER A 119 16.22 5.06 10.68
C SER A 119 16.05 5.41 9.20
N ALA A 120 16.05 6.70 8.90
CA ALA A 120 15.93 7.28 7.57
C ALA A 120 16.98 8.38 7.38
N GLY A 121 17.32 8.68 6.13
CA GLY A 121 18.29 9.71 5.78
C GLY A 121 19.16 9.31 4.59
N PRO A 122 20.15 10.16 4.20
CA PRO A 122 20.91 10.02 2.96
C PRO A 122 21.54 8.64 2.73
N THR A 123 20.91 7.82 1.89
CA THR A 123 21.35 6.45 1.56
C THR A 123 21.33 6.16 0.06
N SER A 124 22.00 5.08 -0.34
CA SER A 124 21.96 4.57 -1.72
C SER A 124 20.90 3.48 -1.81
N THR A 125 19.85 3.76 -2.57
CA THR A 125 18.69 2.91 -2.88
C THR A 125 18.94 2.10 -4.16
N ASP A 126 18.33 0.91 -4.29
CA ASP A 126 18.23 0.26 -5.59
C ASP A 126 17.18 0.99 -6.44
N ALA A 127 17.34 1.04 -7.77
CA ALA A 127 16.37 1.74 -8.61
C ALA A 127 14.96 1.11 -8.50
N ASN A 128 14.87 -0.19 -8.22
CA ASN A 128 13.59 -0.88 -8.10
C ASN A 128 12.94 -0.76 -6.71
N SER A 129 13.60 -0.09 -5.77
CA SER A 129 13.11 0.21 -4.42
C SER A 129 13.13 1.71 -4.08
N ASP A 130 13.47 2.56 -5.04
CA ASP A 130 13.54 4.01 -4.91
C ASP A 130 12.21 4.59 -5.37
N ILE A 131 11.39 5.04 -4.41
CA ILE A 131 9.98 5.41 -4.62
C ILE A 131 9.92 6.82 -5.16
N VAL A 132 9.25 7.01 -6.31
CA VAL A 132 9.11 8.34 -6.92
C VAL A 132 7.83 8.99 -6.42
N ASP A 133 6.71 8.31 -6.61
CA ASP A 133 5.36 8.76 -6.30
C ASP A 133 4.59 7.67 -5.55
N ALA A 134 3.78 8.04 -4.57
CA ALA A 134 2.84 7.15 -3.92
C ALA A 134 1.52 7.87 -3.63
N TYR A 135 0.40 7.16 -3.68
CA TYR A 135 -0.87 7.65 -3.16
C TYR A 135 -1.64 6.57 -2.41
N ALA A 136 -2.54 7.03 -1.55
CA ALA A 136 -3.57 6.20 -0.93
C ALA A 136 -4.85 7.02 -0.78
N HIS A 137 -6.02 6.41 -1.00
CA HIS A 137 -7.30 7.04 -0.67
C HIS A 137 -8.38 6.04 -0.29
N PHE A 138 -9.31 6.50 0.54
CA PHE A 138 -10.48 5.72 0.98
C PHE A 138 -11.77 6.28 0.39
N ARG A 139 -12.63 5.39 -0.11
CA ARG A 139 -13.98 5.74 -0.57
C ARG A 139 -15.00 4.74 0.00
N ARG A 140 -16.25 5.18 0.18
CA ARG A 140 -17.42 4.29 0.31
C ARG A 140 -18.02 4.11 -1.08
N ASP A 141 -18.42 2.88 -1.43
CA ASP A 141 -19.16 2.58 -2.66
C ASP A 141 -20.66 2.88 -2.46
N GLY A 142 -20.93 4.16 -2.18
CA GLY A 142 -22.23 4.69 -1.78
C GLY A 142 -22.09 5.98 -0.95
N ALA A 143 -23.22 6.57 -0.57
CA ALA A 143 -23.28 7.89 0.07
C ALA A 143 -23.27 7.84 1.61
N THR A 144 -23.16 6.66 2.23
CA THR A 144 -23.28 6.46 3.67
C THR A 144 -22.07 5.77 4.28
N MET A 145 -21.92 5.87 5.59
CA MET A 145 -20.87 5.19 6.35
C MET A 145 -21.03 3.66 6.44
N SER A 146 -22.21 3.13 6.10
CA SER A 146 -22.51 1.70 6.03
C SER A 146 -22.22 1.06 4.68
N ASP A 147 -22.02 1.86 3.62
CA ASP A 147 -21.69 1.35 2.28
C ASP A 147 -20.26 0.78 2.25
N SER A 148 -19.93 -0.04 1.25
CA SER A 148 -18.65 -0.79 1.26
C SER A 148 -17.43 0.15 1.24
N LEU A 149 -16.53 -0.03 2.20
CA LEU A 149 -15.24 0.66 2.29
C LEU A 149 -14.25 0.07 1.28
N TRP A 150 -13.69 0.95 0.45
CA TRP A 150 -12.61 0.63 -0.47
C TRP A 150 -11.36 1.44 -0.13
N PHE A 151 -10.24 0.73 0.05
CA PHE A 151 -8.90 1.27 0.00
C PHE A 151 -8.41 1.24 -1.44
N PHE A 152 -7.77 2.31 -1.88
CA PHE A 152 -6.98 2.32 -3.09
C PHE A 152 -5.59 2.84 -2.76
N GLY A 153 -4.58 2.26 -3.38
CA GLY A 153 -3.19 2.68 -3.23
C GLY A 153 -2.47 2.56 -4.57
N GLY A 154 -1.47 3.41 -4.79
CA GLY A 154 -0.62 3.33 -5.97
C GLY A 154 0.80 3.76 -5.64
N ILE A 155 1.77 3.19 -6.36
CA ILE A 155 3.19 3.43 -6.13
C ILE A 155 3.96 3.37 -7.45
N THR A 156 4.91 4.28 -7.61
CA THR A 156 5.89 4.32 -8.69
C THR A 156 7.29 4.28 -8.09
N THR A 157 8.25 3.83 -8.90
CA THR A 157 9.66 3.70 -8.50
C THR A 157 10.54 4.10 -9.68
N ILE A 158 11.82 4.44 -9.49
CA ILE A 158 12.69 4.82 -10.63
C ILE A 158 12.73 3.67 -11.65
N GLY A 159 13.16 2.49 -11.21
CA GLY A 159 13.37 1.35 -12.11
C GLY A 159 12.05 0.78 -12.62
N SER A 160 12.12 0.09 -13.75
CA SER A 160 11.03 -0.69 -14.38
C SER A 160 11.28 -2.22 -14.38
N GLY A 161 12.40 -2.67 -13.79
CA GLY A 161 12.76 -4.08 -13.59
C GLY A 161 11.72 -4.96 -12.85
N ASN A 162 11.91 -6.28 -12.96
CA ASN A 162 10.76 -7.16 -13.18
C ASN A 162 10.14 -7.85 -11.94
N SER A 163 10.65 -7.64 -10.72
CA SER A 163 10.06 -8.23 -9.51
C SER A 163 10.19 -7.27 -8.33
N ARG A 164 9.07 -6.95 -7.67
CA ARG A 164 8.98 -5.92 -6.63
C ARG A 164 8.00 -6.32 -5.52
N TYR A 165 8.23 -5.74 -4.35
CA TYR A 165 7.34 -5.81 -3.21
C TYR A 165 7.12 -4.37 -2.75
N ALA A 166 5.87 -3.98 -2.55
CA ALA A 166 5.51 -2.67 -2.02
C ALA A 166 4.48 -2.87 -0.91
N ASP A 167 4.73 -2.28 0.25
CA ASP A 167 3.92 -2.44 1.45
C ASP A 167 3.25 -1.09 1.78
N PHE A 168 1.92 -1.07 1.73
CA PHE A 168 1.13 0.04 2.29
C PHE A 168 0.81 -0.32 3.74
N GLU A 169 1.58 0.22 4.69
CA GLU A 169 1.32 0.06 6.13
C GLU A 169 0.41 1.20 6.64
N LEU A 170 -0.79 0.86 7.08
CA LEU A 170 -1.80 1.77 7.62
C LEU A 170 -1.83 1.65 9.15
N TYR A 171 -1.26 2.64 9.81
CA TYR A 171 -1.21 2.72 11.26
C TYR A 171 -2.48 3.39 11.81
N LYS A 172 -3.14 2.76 12.78
CA LYS A 172 -4.28 3.37 13.48
C LYS A 172 -3.83 4.55 14.35
N ASN A 173 -2.69 4.40 15.00
CA ASN A 173 -2.04 5.44 15.78
C ASN A 173 -0.88 6.03 14.95
N GLY A 174 -0.94 7.32 14.66
CA GLY A 174 0.03 7.97 13.78
C GLY A 174 1.49 7.84 14.24
N ILE A 175 2.38 7.64 13.27
CA ILE A 175 3.83 7.77 13.45
C ILE A 175 4.21 9.24 13.27
N SER A 176 5.05 9.75 14.15
CA SER A 176 5.69 11.07 14.03
C SER A 176 7.19 10.90 13.78
N TYR A 177 7.82 11.90 13.17
CA TYR A 177 9.26 11.97 13.00
C TYR A 177 9.79 13.33 13.42
N THR A 178 10.92 13.35 14.12
CA THR A 178 11.72 14.56 14.35
C THR A 178 13.20 14.23 14.21
N GLN A 179 14.02 15.20 13.77
CA GLN A 179 15.46 14.99 13.65
C GLN A 179 16.14 14.68 15.00
N GLN A 180 15.56 15.11 16.12
CA GLN A 180 16.08 14.88 17.47
C GLN A 180 15.71 13.50 18.03
N ASN A 181 14.45 13.08 17.90
CA ASN A 181 13.94 11.86 18.53
C ASN A 181 13.81 10.67 17.57
N GLY A 182 14.09 10.87 16.27
CA GLY A 182 13.82 9.88 15.23
C GLY A 182 12.31 9.69 15.00
N PHE A 183 11.93 8.48 14.61
CA PHE A 183 10.55 8.06 14.49
C PHE A 183 9.96 7.70 15.87
N VAL A 184 8.71 8.09 16.11
CA VAL A 184 7.95 7.76 17.32
C VAL A 184 6.53 7.34 16.94
N SER A 185 6.19 6.09 17.26
CA SER A 185 4.84 5.51 17.22
C SER A 185 4.19 5.52 18.61
N ALA A 186 2.88 5.73 18.65
CA ALA A 186 2.07 5.61 19.86
C ALA A 186 1.49 4.19 20.09
N GLY A 187 1.84 3.20 19.27
CA GLY A 187 1.39 1.82 19.40
C GLY A 187 2.08 1.04 20.53
N LEU A 188 1.32 0.61 21.55
CA LEU A 188 1.88 -0.15 22.69
C LEU A 188 2.21 -1.61 22.35
N ALA A 189 1.61 -2.19 21.31
CA ALA A 189 1.82 -3.58 20.90
C ALA A 189 3.09 -3.69 20.01
N ASN A 190 4.26 -3.44 20.60
CA ASN A 190 5.56 -3.39 19.90
C ASN A 190 5.67 -2.29 18.83
N GLY A 191 5.15 -1.08 19.11
CA GLY A 191 5.17 0.05 18.16
C GLY A 191 3.94 0.09 17.22
N HIS A 192 2.95 -0.75 17.48
CA HIS A 192 1.76 -0.95 16.66
C HIS A 192 0.47 -0.99 17.49
N THR A 193 -0.68 -0.96 16.83
CA THR A 193 -2.02 -1.06 17.44
C THR A 193 -2.65 -2.43 17.13
N GLU A 194 -3.04 -3.19 18.15
CA GLU A 194 -3.60 -4.55 17.97
C GLU A 194 -5.08 -4.53 17.56
N TRP A 195 -5.45 -5.47 16.68
CA TRP A 195 -6.82 -5.92 16.48
C TRP A 195 -7.25 -6.86 17.61
N LEU A 196 -8.32 -6.49 18.34
CA LEU A 196 -8.83 -7.27 19.47
C LEU A 196 -10.21 -7.87 19.15
N PHE A 197 -10.48 -9.03 19.75
CA PHE A 197 -11.68 -9.83 19.51
C PHE A 197 -12.36 -10.21 20.83
N ASP A 198 -13.70 -10.32 20.80
CA ASP A 198 -14.45 -10.97 21.87
C ASP A 198 -14.32 -12.51 21.80
N PRO A 199 -14.79 -13.27 22.82
CA PRO A 199 -14.74 -14.74 22.79
C PRO A 199 -15.52 -15.42 21.65
N PHE A 200 -16.37 -14.69 20.94
CA PHE A 200 -17.13 -15.17 19.77
C PHE A 200 -16.45 -14.80 18.44
N GLY A 201 -15.30 -14.12 18.48
CA GLY A 201 -14.53 -13.69 17.31
C GLY A 201 -15.04 -12.40 16.67
N ASN A 202 -15.96 -11.65 17.31
CA ASN A 202 -16.32 -10.31 16.84
C ASN A 202 -15.18 -9.34 17.13
N VAL A 203 -14.89 -8.44 16.19
CA VAL A 203 -13.88 -7.39 16.41
C VAL A 203 -14.43 -6.39 17.42
N ILE A 204 -13.67 -6.14 18.48
CA ILE A 204 -13.94 -5.12 19.50
C ILE A 204 -12.96 -3.93 19.41
N GLN A 205 -11.85 -4.09 18.70
CA GLN A 205 -10.91 -3.01 18.39
C GLN A 205 -10.29 -3.25 17.01
N SER A 206 -10.37 -2.27 16.12
CA SER A 206 -9.52 -2.20 14.91
C SER A 206 -8.10 -1.75 15.30
N GLY A 207 -7.09 -2.25 14.60
CA GLY A 207 -5.68 -1.88 14.77
C GLY A 207 -5.01 -1.61 13.42
N ASP A 208 -3.70 -1.80 13.36
CA ASP A 208 -2.93 -1.51 12.15
C ASP A 208 -3.20 -2.56 11.05
N ILE A 209 -3.11 -2.13 9.79
CA ILE A 209 -3.35 -2.93 8.57
C ILE A 209 -2.12 -2.83 7.67
N LEU A 210 -1.76 -3.91 7.00
CA LEU A 210 -0.75 -3.93 5.94
C LEU A 210 -1.37 -4.47 4.65
N VAL A 211 -1.21 -3.75 3.54
CA VAL A 211 -1.52 -4.23 2.19
C VAL A 211 -0.22 -4.41 1.42
N THR A 212 0.16 -5.64 1.16
CA THR A 212 1.38 -6.01 0.43
C THR A 212 1.05 -6.25 -1.04
N VAL A 213 1.66 -5.48 -1.92
CA VAL A 213 1.68 -5.70 -3.38
C VAL A 213 2.93 -6.49 -3.74
N ARG A 214 2.75 -7.56 -4.53
CA ARG A 214 3.81 -8.42 -5.01
C ARG A 214 3.74 -8.53 -6.52
N TYR A 215 4.65 -7.83 -7.20
CA TYR A 215 4.90 -7.99 -8.63
C TYR A 215 6.03 -9.01 -8.85
N THR A 216 5.85 -9.93 -9.78
CA THR A 216 6.88 -10.92 -10.15
C THR A 216 6.83 -11.17 -11.64
N ASN A 217 7.99 -11.12 -12.29
CA ASN A 217 8.12 -11.17 -13.74
C ASN A 217 7.30 -12.29 -14.39
N ASN A 218 6.57 -11.99 -15.46
CA ASN A 218 5.70 -12.93 -16.19
C ASN A 218 4.63 -13.64 -15.31
N ASN A 219 4.28 -13.08 -14.15
CA ASN A 219 3.20 -13.57 -13.30
C ASN A 219 2.20 -12.44 -13.04
N THR A 220 0.93 -12.79 -12.87
CA THR A 220 -0.09 -11.87 -12.37
C THR A 220 0.38 -11.25 -11.05
N PRO A 221 0.35 -9.92 -10.88
CA PRO A 221 0.63 -9.32 -9.60
C PRO A 221 -0.34 -9.83 -8.54
N LEU A 222 0.15 -9.98 -7.31
CA LEU A 222 -0.64 -10.46 -6.17
C LEU A 222 -0.78 -9.33 -5.14
N VAL A 223 -1.88 -9.37 -4.39
CA VAL A 223 -2.10 -8.49 -3.25
C VAL A 223 -2.55 -9.29 -2.03
N ASP A 224 -1.85 -9.08 -0.92
CA ASP A 224 -2.10 -9.74 0.36
C ASP A 224 -2.48 -8.68 1.41
N VAL A 225 -3.53 -8.95 2.19
CA VAL A 225 -3.98 -8.07 3.27
C VAL A 225 -3.66 -8.70 4.61
N HIS A 226 -3.10 -7.92 5.53
CA HIS A 226 -2.71 -8.36 6.85
C HIS A 226 -3.20 -7.40 7.94
N ILE A 227 -3.41 -7.92 9.15
CA ILE A 227 -3.76 -7.11 10.33
C ILE A 227 -2.82 -7.40 11.49
N TRP A 228 -2.55 -6.39 12.32
CA TRP A 228 -1.67 -6.54 13.49
C TRP A 228 -2.38 -7.24 14.65
N VAL A 229 -1.87 -8.40 15.07
CA VAL A 229 -2.41 -9.19 16.20
C VAL A 229 -1.29 -9.71 17.11
N ALA A 230 -1.63 -10.06 18.34
CA ALA A 230 -0.80 -10.92 19.16
C ALA A 230 -0.78 -12.35 18.62
N LYS A 231 0.33 -13.05 18.87
CA LYS A 231 0.52 -14.45 18.47
C LYS A 231 -0.50 -15.38 19.13
N THR A 232 -0.89 -15.07 20.38
CA THR A 232 -1.97 -15.75 21.10
C THR A 232 -3.32 -15.54 20.42
N THR A 233 -3.62 -14.32 19.98
CA THR A 233 -4.84 -13.98 19.23
C THR A 233 -4.94 -14.82 17.95
N LYS A 234 -3.86 -14.89 17.14
CA LYS A 234 -3.80 -15.75 15.95
C LYS A 234 -4.07 -17.24 16.25
N LEU A 235 -3.60 -17.74 17.39
CA LEU A 235 -3.65 -19.18 17.73
C LEU A 235 -4.97 -19.61 18.39
N LEU A 236 -5.67 -18.70 19.07
CA LEU A 236 -6.80 -19.05 19.94
C LEU A 236 -8.16 -18.53 19.45
N PHE A 237 -8.19 -17.51 18.57
CA PHE A 237 -9.43 -16.89 18.10
C PHE A 237 -9.76 -17.26 16.65
N SER A 238 -11.05 -17.38 16.36
CA SER A 238 -11.59 -17.57 15.01
C SER A 238 -12.48 -16.37 14.66
N PRO A 239 -11.98 -15.40 13.87
CA PRO A 239 -12.73 -14.17 13.57
C PRO A 239 -14.10 -14.44 12.94
N ALA A 240 -15.13 -13.71 13.36
CA ALA A 240 -16.50 -13.89 12.88
C ALA A 240 -16.65 -13.48 11.40
N LYS A 241 -16.02 -12.37 10.99
CA LYS A 241 -16.19 -11.74 9.67
C LYS A 241 -15.15 -12.14 8.62
N PHE A 242 -14.06 -12.80 9.00
CA PHE A 242 -12.99 -13.23 8.10
C PHE A 242 -12.33 -14.52 8.60
N ARG A 243 -11.17 -14.90 8.04
CA ARG A 243 -10.33 -16.01 8.51
C ARG A 243 -8.88 -15.55 8.57
N PHE A 244 -8.13 -16.04 9.56
CA PHE A 244 -6.67 -15.91 9.52
C PHE A 244 -6.09 -16.85 8.47
N GLY A 245 -5.17 -16.32 7.66
CA GLY A 245 -4.32 -17.08 6.75
C GLY A 245 -3.12 -17.72 7.45
N GLN A 246 -2.29 -18.40 6.66
CA GLN A 246 -1.13 -19.12 7.18
C GLN A 246 0.04 -18.17 7.52
N GLU A 247 0.23 -17.10 6.74
CA GLU A 247 1.36 -16.17 6.92
C GLU A 247 1.22 -15.34 8.22
N TYR A 248 2.37 -14.97 8.80
CA TYR A 248 2.47 -14.18 10.02
C TYR A 248 3.85 -13.52 10.11
N HIS A 249 3.91 -12.24 9.77
CA HIS A 249 5.15 -11.47 9.69
C HIS A 249 5.47 -10.87 11.06
N THR A 250 6.68 -11.15 11.57
CA THR A 250 7.09 -10.76 12.92
C THR A 250 8.51 -10.21 12.91
N HIS A 251 8.77 -9.23 13.77
CA HIS A 251 10.11 -8.77 14.09
C HIS A 251 10.39 -8.88 15.60
N GLY A 252 11.67 -8.86 16.00
CA GLY A 252 12.07 -8.83 17.41
C GLY A 252 11.50 -9.98 18.25
N SER A 253 10.64 -9.64 19.23
CA SER A 253 10.11 -10.55 20.24
C SER A 253 9.16 -11.64 19.71
N LYS A 254 8.59 -11.45 18.51
CA LYS A 254 7.60 -12.35 17.88
C LYS A 254 6.33 -12.59 18.70
N LEU A 255 6.06 -11.73 19.68
CA LEU A 255 4.82 -11.73 20.46
C LEU A 255 3.64 -11.18 19.66
N TYR A 256 3.91 -10.26 18.73
CA TYR A 256 2.95 -9.63 17.84
C TYR A 256 3.45 -9.71 16.38
N GLY A 257 2.55 -9.50 15.43
CA GLY A 257 2.86 -9.52 14.02
C GLY A 257 1.65 -9.28 13.11
N TYR A 258 1.93 -9.05 11.83
CA TYR A 258 0.93 -8.95 10.77
C TYR A 258 0.50 -10.37 10.35
N VAL A 259 -0.75 -10.76 10.65
CA VAL A 259 -1.36 -12.02 10.19
C VAL A 259 -2.14 -11.79 8.91
N ASN A 260 -2.02 -12.71 7.95
CA ASN A 260 -2.76 -12.64 6.70
C ASN A 260 -4.27 -12.79 6.95
N VAL A 261 -5.08 -12.00 6.24
CA VAL A 261 -6.54 -12.01 6.31
C VAL A 261 -7.09 -12.56 5.01
N LEU A 262 -7.92 -13.59 5.13
CA LEU A 262 -8.67 -14.17 4.03
C LEU A 262 -10.16 -13.87 4.21
N PRO A 263 -10.90 -13.55 3.13
CA PRO A 263 -12.34 -13.39 3.18
C PRO A 263 -13.03 -14.62 3.79
N LYS A 264 -14.18 -14.41 4.44
CA LYS A 264 -14.88 -15.49 5.18
C LYS A 264 -15.25 -16.66 4.26
N LEU A 265 -15.78 -16.36 3.08
CA LEU A 265 -16.02 -17.30 2.00
C LEU A 265 -14.83 -17.28 1.03
N ALA A 266 -14.37 -18.44 0.59
CA ALA A 266 -13.22 -18.55 -0.32
C ALA A 266 -13.51 -18.01 -1.75
N THR A 267 -14.78 -17.80 -2.09
CA THR A 267 -15.24 -17.23 -3.37
C THR A 267 -15.38 -15.71 -3.35
N THR A 268 -15.24 -15.06 -2.19
CA THR A 268 -15.33 -13.59 -2.11
C THR A 268 -14.07 -12.97 -2.69
N ILE A 269 -14.21 -12.28 -3.83
CA ILE A 269 -13.17 -11.41 -4.38
C ILE A 269 -13.15 -10.13 -3.53
N GLY A 270 -12.06 -9.93 -2.80
CA GLY A 270 -11.89 -8.79 -1.91
C GLY A 270 -11.15 -7.60 -2.52
N GLY A 271 -10.62 -7.72 -3.74
CA GLY A 271 -9.87 -6.65 -4.39
C GLY A 271 -9.06 -7.13 -5.60
N ALA A 272 -8.35 -6.19 -6.21
CA ALA A 272 -7.49 -6.41 -7.37
C ALA A 272 -6.21 -5.56 -7.29
N VAL A 273 -5.22 -5.93 -8.08
CA VAL A 273 -3.96 -5.20 -8.29
C VAL A 273 -3.66 -5.14 -9.78
N HIS A 274 -3.21 -3.98 -10.24
CA HIS A 274 -2.87 -3.71 -11.64
C HIS A 274 -1.45 -3.13 -11.70
N VAL A 275 -0.73 -3.42 -12.78
CA VAL A 275 0.61 -2.92 -13.08
C VAL A 275 0.58 -2.47 -14.54
N ASN A 276 1.18 -1.33 -14.86
CA ASN A 276 1.15 -0.77 -16.21
C ASN A 276 2.08 -1.53 -17.18
N ASP A 277 1.74 -2.75 -17.55
CA ASP A 277 2.60 -3.58 -18.38
C ASP A 277 2.61 -3.12 -19.85
N GLY A 278 3.74 -2.54 -20.28
CA GLY A 278 3.92 -1.99 -21.63
C GLY A 278 4.26 -3.03 -22.71
N TYR A 279 4.12 -4.33 -22.43
CA TYR A 279 4.69 -5.42 -23.24
C TYR A 279 3.92 -5.84 -24.51
N THR A 280 2.82 -5.18 -24.87
CA THR A 280 2.09 -5.48 -26.12
C THR A 280 2.17 -4.33 -27.11
N GLY A 281 2.14 -4.65 -28.42
CA GLY A 281 2.29 -3.66 -29.50
C GLY A 281 1.17 -2.62 -29.62
N ASN A 282 0.13 -2.73 -28.79
CA ASN A 282 -0.79 -1.65 -28.47
C ASN A 282 -0.37 -1.08 -27.11
N HIS A 283 0.52 -0.09 -27.12
CA HIS A 283 0.94 0.58 -25.90
C HIS A 283 -0.21 1.42 -25.32
N ASP A 284 -0.84 0.96 -24.24
CA ASP A 284 -1.71 1.81 -23.42
C ASP A 284 -0.83 2.83 -22.68
N THR A 285 -0.87 4.09 -23.11
CA THR A 285 -0.11 5.19 -22.51
C THR A 285 -0.64 5.46 -21.11
N THR A 286 0.14 5.11 -20.08
CA THR A 286 -0.22 5.38 -18.69
C THR A 286 0.29 6.75 -18.30
N PHE A 287 -0.57 7.76 -18.40
CA PHE A 287 -0.22 9.13 -18.00
C PHE A 287 0.15 9.20 -16.52
N ALA A 288 1.21 9.96 -16.25
CA ALA A 288 1.63 10.30 -14.91
C ALA A 288 0.70 11.35 -14.28
N THR A 289 1.03 11.76 -13.06
CA THR A 289 0.35 12.88 -12.38
C THR A 289 0.41 14.19 -13.19
N PRO A 290 -0.41 15.21 -12.87
CA PRO A 290 -0.40 16.50 -13.57
C PRO A 290 0.94 17.27 -13.54
N TRP A 291 1.85 16.95 -12.60
CA TRP A 291 3.20 17.51 -12.54
C TRP A 291 4.27 16.60 -13.18
N GLY A 292 3.85 15.48 -13.79
CA GLY A 292 4.70 14.45 -14.37
C GLY A 292 5.30 13.50 -13.34
N THR A 293 6.25 12.70 -13.77
CA THR A 293 6.99 11.73 -12.95
C THR A 293 8.50 11.80 -13.26
N MET A 294 9.28 10.89 -12.68
CA MET A 294 10.65 10.59 -13.13
C MET A 294 10.68 9.16 -13.69
N ASN A 295 11.19 8.99 -14.90
CA ASN A 295 11.32 7.70 -15.58
C ASN A 295 12.57 6.90 -15.15
N SER A 296 12.75 5.71 -15.70
CA SER A 296 13.88 4.81 -15.40
C SER A 296 15.27 5.31 -15.82
N TYR A 297 15.34 6.42 -16.55
CA TYR A 297 16.57 7.12 -16.92
C TYR A 297 16.88 8.32 -16.01
N ASN A 298 16.15 8.49 -14.91
CA ASN A 298 16.18 9.67 -14.04
C ASN A 298 15.83 10.99 -14.75
N GLN A 299 14.97 10.92 -15.76
CA GLN A 299 14.48 12.08 -16.52
C GLN A 299 13.01 12.32 -16.21
N TRP A 300 12.57 13.58 -16.28
CA TRP A 300 11.16 13.91 -16.12
C TRP A 300 10.34 13.45 -17.33
N ALA A 301 9.14 12.94 -17.08
CA ALA A 301 8.22 12.44 -18.11
C ALA A 301 6.75 12.76 -17.78
N TYR A 302 5.90 12.79 -18.81
CA TYR A 302 4.44 12.90 -18.69
C TYR A 302 3.73 11.55 -18.52
N GLU A 303 4.44 10.45 -18.75
CA GLU A 303 3.94 9.07 -18.76
C GLU A 303 4.87 8.21 -17.91
N TYR A 304 4.34 7.14 -17.32
CA TYR A 304 5.13 6.14 -16.64
C TYR A 304 5.75 5.16 -17.65
N ASP A 305 6.98 4.73 -17.40
CA ASP A 305 7.57 3.60 -18.14
C ASP A 305 6.75 2.32 -17.87
N GLY A 306 6.78 1.35 -18.80
CA GLY A 306 6.12 0.06 -18.57
C GLY A 306 6.67 -0.66 -17.34
N SER A 307 5.78 -1.27 -16.53
CA SER A 307 6.09 -1.89 -15.23
C SER A 307 6.65 -0.94 -14.14
N GLN A 308 6.52 0.38 -14.32
CA GLN A 308 6.98 1.38 -13.35
C GLN A 308 5.93 1.69 -12.26
N PHE A 309 4.64 1.60 -12.62
CA PHE A 309 3.50 1.94 -11.78
C PHE A 309 2.70 0.69 -11.41
N ALA A 310 2.38 0.55 -10.12
CA ALA A 310 1.48 -0.47 -9.59
C ALA A 310 0.38 0.19 -8.75
N GLU A 311 -0.85 -0.29 -8.89
CA GLU A 311 -2.02 0.19 -8.16
C GLU A 311 -2.88 -0.95 -7.62
N VAL A 312 -3.64 -0.68 -6.56
CA VAL A 312 -4.59 -1.62 -5.94
C VAL A 312 -5.93 -0.97 -5.67
N GLY A 313 -6.98 -1.79 -5.72
CA GLY A 313 -8.30 -1.49 -5.19
C GLY A 313 -8.78 -2.64 -4.31
N ILE A 314 -8.91 -2.41 -3.00
CA ILE A 314 -9.23 -3.44 -1.99
C ILE A 314 -10.53 -3.06 -1.26
N ASN A 315 -11.54 -3.91 -1.36
CA ASN A 315 -12.79 -3.80 -0.62
C ASN A 315 -12.61 -4.33 0.81
N PHE A 316 -12.35 -3.42 1.74
CA PHE A 316 -12.14 -3.73 3.16
C PHE A 316 -13.39 -4.32 3.81
N SER A 317 -14.60 -3.99 3.34
CA SER A 317 -15.84 -4.61 3.83
C SER A 317 -15.96 -6.08 3.41
N ALA A 318 -15.55 -6.43 2.18
CA ALA A 318 -15.53 -7.81 1.69
C ALA A 318 -14.46 -8.67 2.41
N TYR A 319 -13.34 -8.06 2.80
CA TYR A 319 -12.36 -8.67 3.71
C TYR A 319 -12.83 -8.71 5.18
N GLY A 320 -13.95 -8.08 5.53
CA GLY A 320 -14.45 -8.02 6.90
C GLY A 320 -13.62 -7.15 7.85
N ILE A 321 -12.76 -6.29 7.32
CA ILE A 321 -11.83 -5.38 8.04
C ILE A 321 -12.29 -3.90 8.05
N ASP A 322 -13.51 -3.63 7.58
CA ASP A 322 -14.13 -2.31 7.62
C ASP A 322 -14.67 -1.98 9.03
N PRO A 323 -14.23 -0.87 9.66
CA PRO A 323 -14.71 -0.45 10.97
C PRO A 323 -16.23 -0.29 11.10
N SER A 324 -16.98 0.01 10.03
CA SER A 324 -18.45 0.17 10.16
C SER A 324 -19.20 -1.14 10.41
N LEU A 325 -18.53 -2.29 10.23
CA LEU A 325 -19.09 -3.63 10.43
C LEU A 325 -19.14 -4.07 11.90
N TYR A 326 -18.61 -3.29 12.85
CA TYR A 326 -18.45 -3.67 14.24
C TYR A 326 -19.43 -2.92 15.17
N ALA A 327 -19.87 -3.59 16.23
CA ALA A 327 -20.92 -3.07 17.10
C ALA A 327 -20.46 -1.85 17.93
N MET A 328 -19.17 -1.76 18.27
CA MET A 328 -18.62 -0.69 19.11
C MET A 328 -18.27 0.59 18.35
N THR A 329 -18.44 0.60 17.03
CA THR A 329 -17.99 1.66 16.11
C THR A 329 -19.14 2.23 15.28
N GLN A 330 -20.39 1.87 15.56
CA GLN A 330 -21.56 2.40 14.85
C GLN A 330 -21.67 3.93 15.05
N GLY A 331 -21.20 4.68 14.05
CA GLY A 331 -21.10 6.15 14.06
C GLY A 331 -19.68 6.71 13.86
N SER A 332 -18.62 5.90 13.99
CA SER A 332 -17.23 6.31 13.77
C SER A 332 -16.68 5.79 12.44
N ALA A 333 -16.16 6.69 11.61
CA ALA A 333 -15.56 6.32 10.32
C ALA A 333 -14.20 5.61 10.42
N CYS A 334 -13.53 5.73 11.57
CA CYS A 334 -12.15 5.28 11.77
C CYS A 334 -11.99 4.27 12.92
N GLY A 335 -13.07 4.00 13.66
CA GLY A 335 -13.10 3.11 14.83
C GLY A 335 -12.59 3.79 16.07
#